data_AF-A0A2V8Z676-F1
#
_entry.id   AF-A0A2V8Z676-F1
#
_cell.length_a   1.000
_cell.length_b   1.000
_cell.length_c   1.000
_cell.angle_alpha   90.00
_cell.angle_beta   90.00
_cell.angle_gamma   90.00
#
_symmetry.space_group_name_H-M   'P 1'
#
loop_
_entity.id
_entity.type
_entity.pdbx_description
1 polymer ?
#
loop_
_entity_poly.entity_id
_entity_poly.type
_entity_poly.pdbx_seq_one_letter_code
_entity_poly.pdbx_strand_id
1 'polypeptide(L)'
;MLLATLVLLCAVPQADDATRVAATKQQTLLAKVADNSSNDAIAAAALPAAPESKVRPDAEPVALRSAAQPFEPVRPSPRRPSEAPRQRVMWYGLAVVGHGAAGFDAWTTRLAITSGNGREANPFMKPFAYSNAIYAATQVSPAFMDFLGKRMMVSQNPWVRKLWWVPQTAGASVSFLAGAHNLGVAR
;
A
#
# COMPACT_ATOMS: atom_id res chain seq x y z
N MET A 1 -11.74 10.43 -30.08
CA MET A 1 -12.44 10.64 -28.79
C MET A 1 -13.27 9.44 -28.33
N LEU A 2 -13.92 8.68 -29.23
CA LEU A 2 -14.77 7.51 -28.87
C LEU A 2 -14.07 6.36 -28.11
N LEU A 3 -12.75 6.19 -28.25
CA LEU A 3 -12.00 5.18 -27.49
C LEU A 3 -11.95 5.46 -25.97
N ALA A 4 -11.96 6.74 -25.57
CA ALA A 4 -11.91 7.12 -24.15
C ALA A 4 -13.23 6.80 -23.41
N THR A 5 -14.36 6.84 -24.11
CA THR A 5 -15.67 6.50 -23.54
C THR A 5 -15.88 4.99 -23.40
N LEU A 6 -15.27 4.18 -24.29
CA LEU A 6 -15.43 2.71 -24.23
C LEU A 6 -14.74 2.10 -23.01
N VAL A 7 -13.54 2.60 -22.66
CA VAL A 7 -12.75 2.12 -21.50
C VAL A 7 -13.46 2.41 -20.17
N LEU A 8 -14.28 3.46 -20.07
CA LEU A 8 -15.08 3.73 -18.87
C LEU A 8 -16.26 2.76 -18.70
N LEU A 9 -16.78 2.15 -19.77
CA LEU A 9 -17.96 1.30 -19.71
C LEU A 9 -17.64 -0.15 -19.28
N CYS A 10 -16.43 -0.63 -19.53
CA CYS A 10 -16.01 -2.00 -19.22
C CYS A 10 -15.53 -2.20 -17.76
N ALA A 11 -15.55 -1.17 -16.92
CA ALA A 11 -14.97 -1.19 -15.57
C ALA A 11 -16.00 -1.46 -14.44
N VAL A 12 -17.13 -2.10 -14.75
CA VAL A 12 -18.14 -2.51 -13.75
C VAL A 12 -18.00 -4.01 -13.45
N PRO A 13 -17.34 -4.40 -12.35
CA PRO A 13 -17.39 -5.79 -11.90
C PRO A 13 -18.76 -6.08 -11.29
N GLN A 14 -19.61 -6.84 -12.01
CA GLN A 14 -20.69 -7.58 -11.35
C GLN A 14 -20.05 -8.62 -10.42
N ALA A 15 -20.44 -8.62 -9.16
CA ALA A 15 -19.79 -9.40 -8.10
C ALA A 15 -20.81 -10.19 -7.25
N ASP A 16 -21.84 -10.72 -7.91
CA ASP A 16 -22.75 -11.71 -7.35
C ASP A 16 -22.40 -13.08 -7.97
N ASP A 17 -21.63 -13.89 -7.21
CA ASP A 17 -21.49 -15.37 -7.29
C ASP A 17 -20.15 -15.87 -6.70
N ALA A 18 -19.98 -15.74 -5.38
CA ALA A 18 -18.75 -16.20 -4.70
C ALA A 18 -18.95 -16.79 -3.29
N THR A 19 -20.17 -17.20 -2.93
CA THR A 19 -20.55 -17.54 -1.53
C THR A 19 -20.56 -19.04 -1.18
N ARG A 20 -19.98 -19.95 -2.00
CA ARG A 20 -20.14 -21.41 -1.80
C ARG A 20 -18.89 -22.29 -1.57
N VAL A 21 -17.68 -21.73 -1.41
CA VAL A 21 -16.44 -22.55 -1.28
C VAL A 21 -15.68 -22.34 0.05
N ALA A 22 -16.18 -21.52 0.97
CA ALA A 22 -15.46 -21.14 2.19
C ALA A 22 -15.56 -22.14 3.37
N ALA A 23 -16.39 -23.18 3.29
CA ALA A 23 -16.78 -24.00 4.46
C ALA A 23 -15.73 -25.04 4.93
N THR A 24 -14.71 -25.36 4.13
CA THR A 24 -13.89 -26.58 4.35
C THR A 24 -12.49 -26.33 4.97
N LYS A 25 -12.12 -25.09 5.31
CA LYS A 25 -10.75 -24.75 5.76
C LYS A 25 -10.57 -24.37 7.24
N GLN A 26 -11.64 -24.33 8.05
CA GLN A 26 -11.54 -23.91 9.45
C GLN A 26 -11.26 -25.03 10.48
N GLN A 27 -11.37 -26.32 10.11
CA GLN A 27 -11.28 -27.42 11.08
C GLN A 27 -9.85 -27.98 11.33
N THR A 28 -8.82 -27.53 10.62
CA THR A 28 -7.46 -28.13 10.71
C THR A 28 -6.47 -27.32 11.56
N LEU A 29 -6.88 -26.20 12.18
CA LEU A 29 -5.97 -25.30 12.92
C LEU A 29 -6.21 -25.20 14.44
N LEU A 30 -7.24 -25.85 14.98
CA LEU A 30 -7.59 -25.78 16.41
C LEU A 30 -7.00 -26.91 17.28
N ALA A 31 -6.27 -27.87 16.69
CA ALA A 31 -5.85 -29.10 17.36
C ALA A 31 -4.34 -29.16 17.73
N LYS A 32 -3.65 -28.02 17.91
CA LYS A 32 -2.19 -28.02 18.09
C LYS A 32 -1.58 -26.97 19.03
N VAL A 33 -2.36 -26.43 19.97
CA VAL A 33 -1.85 -25.59 21.07
C VAL A 33 -2.52 -26.00 22.39
N ALA A 34 -2.20 -27.21 22.83
CA ALA A 34 -2.35 -27.69 24.20
C ALA A 34 -1.19 -28.66 24.45
N ASP A 35 -0.63 -28.60 25.66
CA ASP A 35 0.51 -29.36 26.21
C ASP A 35 1.88 -28.65 26.20
N ASN A 36 2.23 -28.07 27.36
CA ASN A 36 3.22 -28.65 28.26
C ASN A 36 3.23 -27.93 29.63
N SER A 37 3.24 -28.72 30.71
CA SER A 37 3.32 -28.31 32.12
C SER A 37 4.36 -29.18 32.84
N SER A 38 4.78 -28.80 34.06
CA SER A 38 5.94 -29.30 34.85
C SER A 38 7.31 -28.85 34.29
N ASN A 39 8.38 -28.56 35.04
CA ASN A 39 8.65 -28.40 36.50
C ASN A 39 9.96 -27.52 36.64
N ASP A 40 10.52 -27.09 37.80
CA ASP A 40 10.32 -27.49 39.21
C ASP A 40 10.70 -26.41 40.27
N ALA A 41 10.34 -26.70 41.52
CA ALA A 41 10.81 -26.37 42.88
C ALA A 41 11.99 -25.40 43.22
N ILE A 42 11.67 -24.51 44.18
CA ILE A 42 12.36 -24.19 45.46
C ILE A 42 13.80 -23.64 45.44
N ALA A 43 13.94 -22.38 45.90
CA ALA A 43 15.03 -21.96 46.79
C ALA A 43 14.54 -20.84 47.75
N ALA A 44 14.36 -21.16 49.03
CA ALA A 44 14.10 -20.16 50.07
C ALA A 44 15.43 -19.64 50.62
N ALA A 45 15.60 -18.31 50.69
CA ALA A 45 16.76 -17.66 51.30
C ALA A 45 16.29 -16.57 52.28
N ALA A 46 17.02 -16.41 53.39
CA ALA A 46 16.53 -15.72 54.57
C ALA A 46 16.55 -14.18 54.49
N LEU A 47 15.69 -13.56 55.30
CA LEU A 47 15.61 -12.12 55.58
C LEU A 47 16.88 -11.59 56.25
N PRO A 48 17.09 -10.27 56.19
CA PRO A 48 17.27 -9.49 57.41
C PRO A 48 16.14 -8.45 57.63
N ALA A 49 16.01 -8.00 58.88
CA ALA A 49 14.83 -7.30 59.39
C ALA A 49 14.68 -5.83 58.94
N ALA A 50 13.45 -5.33 59.06
CA ALA A 50 13.07 -3.96 58.73
C ALA A 50 13.57 -2.91 59.76
N PRO A 51 13.89 -1.68 59.33
CA PRO A 51 14.01 -0.54 60.22
C PRO A 51 12.64 0.09 60.50
N GLU A 52 12.26 0.18 61.77
CA GLU A 52 11.02 0.82 62.22
C GLU A 52 11.03 2.34 61.94
N SER A 53 10.06 2.86 61.19
CA SER A 53 9.84 4.30 61.09
C SER A 53 8.83 4.76 62.16
N LYS A 54 9.31 5.60 63.08
CA LYS A 54 8.53 6.15 64.19
C LYS A 54 7.28 6.87 63.68
N VAL A 55 6.11 6.40 64.14
CA VAL A 55 4.86 7.17 64.05
C VAL A 55 4.97 8.39 64.99
N ARG A 56 4.73 9.58 64.45
CA ARG A 56 4.19 10.72 65.21
C ARG A 56 2.83 11.09 64.62
N PRO A 57 1.77 11.18 65.44
CA PRO A 57 0.45 11.55 64.96
C PRO A 57 0.27 13.07 65.05
N ASP A 58 0.69 13.81 64.02
CA ASP A 58 0.24 15.18 63.81
C ASP A 58 -0.73 15.19 62.63
N ALA A 59 -2.01 15.40 62.94
CA ALA A 59 -3.08 15.36 61.97
C ALA A 59 -3.21 16.72 61.26
N GLU A 60 -2.59 16.85 60.09
CA GLU A 60 -3.08 17.79 59.08
C GLU A 60 -3.98 17.01 58.12
N PRO A 61 -5.26 17.40 57.94
CA PRO A 61 -6.10 16.80 56.93
C PRO A 61 -5.57 17.24 55.57
N VAL A 62 -4.69 16.42 54.98
CA VAL A 62 -4.30 16.53 53.57
C VAL A 62 -5.60 16.45 52.79
N ALA A 63 -6.10 17.62 52.41
CA ALA A 63 -7.32 17.74 51.65
C ALA A 63 -7.10 16.94 50.37
N LEU A 64 -7.79 15.80 50.29
CA LEU A 64 -7.89 14.97 49.12
C LEU A 64 -8.59 15.83 48.08
N ARG A 65 -7.78 16.64 47.37
CA ARG A 65 -8.19 17.43 46.23
C ARG A 65 -8.56 16.42 45.17
N SER A 66 -9.81 15.95 45.27
CA SER A 66 -10.56 15.34 44.21
C SER A 66 -10.74 16.41 43.13
N ALA A 67 -9.63 16.66 42.44
CA ALA A 67 -9.59 17.39 41.19
C ALA A 67 -10.19 16.46 40.13
N ALA A 68 -11.49 16.20 40.28
CA ALA A 68 -12.37 15.81 39.20
C ALA A 68 -12.44 16.99 38.21
N GLN A 69 -11.30 17.25 37.56
CA GLN A 69 -11.24 17.97 36.30
C GLN A 69 -12.29 17.33 35.40
N PRO A 70 -13.29 18.08 34.90
CA PRO A 70 -14.20 17.54 33.92
C PRO A 70 -13.36 17.00 32.78
N PHE A 71 -13.49 15.70 32.48
CA PHE A 71 -12.85 15.10 31.33
C PHE A 71 -13.51 15.68 30.08
N GLU A 72 -12.99 16.82 29.60
CA GLU A 72 -13.32 17.40 28.30
C GLU A 72 -13.28 16.27 27.26
N PRO A 73 -14.39 16.01 26.53
CA PRO A 73 -14.41 14.94 25.55
C PRO A 73 -13.29 15.15 24.54
N VAL A 74 -12.28 14.28 24.59
CA VAL A 74 -11.11 14.33 23.69
C VAL A 74 -11.64 14.38 22.26
N ARG A 75 -11.47 15.53 21.59
CA ARG A 75 -11.97 15.72 20.23
C ARG A 75 -11.50 14.55 19.38
N PRO A 76 -12.40 13.78 18.74
CA PRO A 76 -11.99 12.62 17.96
C PRO A 76 -11.06 13.10 16.84
N SER A 77 -9.78 12.73 16.96
CA SER A 77 -8.78 13.04 15.93
C SER A 77 -9.27 12.51 14.59
N PRO A 78 -9.20 13.28 13.49
CA PRO A 78 -9.64 12.83 12.17
C PRO A 78 -8.90 11.55 11.76
N ARG A 79 -9.56 10.39 11.97
CA ARG A 79 -8.95 9.10 11.68
C ARG A 79 -8.70 9.00 10.18
N ARG A 80 -7.42 8.97 9.78
CA ARG A 80 -7.05 8.82 8.38
C ARG A 80 -7.68 7.54 7.81
N PRO A 81 -8.32 7.57 6.64
CA PRO A 81 -8.82 6.37 5.98
C PRO A 81 -7.71 5.32 5.85
N SER A 82 -7.93 4.15 6.44
CA SER A 82 -7.01 3.02 6.34
C SER A 82 -7.17 2.33 4.99
N GLU A 83 -6.06 1.85 4.44
CA GLU A 83 -6.05 1.01 3.25
C GLU A 83 -6.72 -0.34 3.53
N ALA A 84 -7.63 -0.79 2.67
CA ALA A 84 -8.22 -2.12 2.77
C ALA A 84 -7.30 -3.18 2.10
N PRO A 85 -7.21 -4.42 2.62
CA PRO A 85 -6.30 -5.45 2.08
C PRO A 85 -6.49 -5.71 0.58
N ARG A 86 -7.73 -5.71 0.08
CA ARG A 86 -8.03 -5.86 -1.36
C ARG A 86 -7.46 -4.71 -2.20
N GLN A 87 -7.52 -3.47 -1.71
CA GLN A 87 -6.97 -2.32 -2.43
C GLN A 87 -5.44 -2.40 -2.49
N ARG A 88 -4.79 -2.87 -1.41
CA ARG A 88 -3.34 -3.10 -1.39
C ARG A 88 -2.89 -4.10 -2.45
N VAL A 89 -3.59 -5.23 -2.57
CA VAL A 89 -3.32 -6.23 -3.63
C VAL A 89 -3.52 -5.62 -5.02
N MET A 90 -4.61 -4.88 -5.24
CA MET A 90 -4.87 -4.24 -6.53
C MET A 90 -3.84 -3.16 -6.86
N TRP A 91 -3.34 -2.40 -5.88
CA TRP A 91 -2.31 -1.38 -6.08
C TRP A 91 -0.97 -1.99 -6.51
N TYR A 92 -0.54 -3.09 -5.89
CA TYR A 92 0.66 -3.82 -6.33
C TYR A 92 0.45 -4.47 -7.72
N GLY A 93 -0.74 -5.00 -8.01
CA GLY A 93 -1.05 -5.55 -9.33
C GLY A 93 -0.96 -4.48 -10.43
N LEU A 94 -1.53 -3.29 -10.18
CA LEU A 94 -1.44 -2.14 -11.08
C LEU A 94 0.00 -1.63 -11.25
N ALA A 95 0.79 -1.60 -10.18
CA ALA A 95 2.21 -1.25 -10.22
C ALA A 95 3.01 -2.21 -11.12
N VAL A 96 2.84 -3.52 -10.95
CA VAL A 96 3.48 -4.55 -11.79
C VAL A 96 3.09 -4.38 -13.27
N VAL A 97 1.81 -4.16 -13.56
CA VAL A 97 1.33 -3.93 -14.93
C VAL A 97 1.88 -2.63 -15.52
N GLY A 98 1.91 -1.53 -14.75
CA GLY A 98 2.44 -0.24 -15.20
C GLY A 98 3.93 -0.27 -15.49
N HIS A 99 4.73 -0.86 -14.59
CA HIS A 99 6.17 -1.06 -14.80
C HIS A 99 6.49 -2.04 -15.94
N GLY A 100 5.64 -3.05 -16.17
CA GLY A 100 5.72 -3.94 -17.32
C GLY A 100 5.43 -3.23 -18.65
N ALA A 101 4.38 -2.40 -18.69
CA ALA A 101 4.01 -1.60 -19.85
C ALA A 101 5.12 -0.59 -20.22
N ALA A 102 5.70 0.09 -19.23
CA ALA A 102 6.84 0.99 -19.40
C ALA A 102 8.11 0.27 -19.89
N GLY A 103 8.38 -0.94 -19.39
CA GLY A 103 9.48 -1.78 -19.86
C GLY A 103 9.31 -2.24 -21.31
N PHE A 104 8.07 -2.58 -21.70
CA PHE A 104 7.70 -2.92 -23.07
C PHE A 104 7.85 -1.72 -24.02
N ASP A 105 7.35 -0.55 -23.63
CA ASP A 105 7.55 0.70 -24.37
C ASP A 105 9.05 1.01 -24.58
N ALA A 106 9.84 0.99 -23.51
CA ALA A 106 11.30 1.22 -23.60
C ALA A 106 12.02 0.21 -24.52
N TRP A 107 11.64 -1.08 -24.46
CA TRP A 107 12.22 -2.11 -25.33
C TRP A 107 11.87 -1.89 -26.81
N THR A 108 10.61 -1.59 -27.09
CA THR A 108 10.12 -1.43 -28.46
C THR A 108 10.58 -0.11 -29.10
N THR A 109 10.69 0.97 -28.31
CA THR A 109 11.43 2.20 -28.70
C THR A 109 12.86 1.87 -29.08
N ARG A 110 13.58 1.13 -28.23
CA ARG A 110 14.97 0.73 -28.53
C ARG A 110 15.05 -0.10 -29.81
N LEU A 111 14.12 -1.04 -30.02
CA LEU A 111 14.05 -1.86 -31.23
C LEU A 111 13.90 -0.99 -32.49
N ALA A 112 12.94 -0.05 -32.50
CA ALA A 112 12.69 0.86 -33.62
C ALA A 112 13.88 1.79 -33.93
N ILE A 113 14.63 2.19 -32.91
CA ILE A 113 15.87 2.96 -33.09
C ILE A 113 16.98 2.09 -33.68
N THR A 114 17.14 0.85 -33.18
CA THR A 114 18.18 -0.06 -33.67
C THR A 114 17.92 -0.62 -35.07
N SER A 115 16.66 -0.69 -35.52
CA SER A 115 16.35 -1.05 -36.92
C SER A 115 16.59 0.09 -37.91
N GLY A 116 16.83 1.32 -37.43
CA GLY A 116 16.99 2.52 -38.26
C GLY A 116 15.67 3.15 -38.73
N ASN A 117 14.53 2.52 -38.47
CA ASN A 117 13.21 2.98 -38.92
C ASN A 117 12.62 4.08 -38.00
N GLY A 118 13.13 4.24 -36.78
CA GLY A 118 12.64 5.19 -35.78
C GLY A 118 13.71 6.05 -35.12
N ARG A 119 13.29 7.13 -34.47
CA ARG A 119 14.12 7.98 -33.62
C ARG A 119 13.35 8.44 -32.39
N GLU A 120 14.01 8.56 -31.24
CA GLU A 120 13.40 9.16 -30.06
C GLU A 120 13.07 10.64 -30.32
N ALA A 121 11.78 10.97 -30.18
CA ALA A 121 11.24 12.30 -30.41
C ALA A 121 11.14 13.12 -29.11
N ASN A 122 11.05 12.46 -27.96
CA ASN A 122 10.98 13.12 -26.65
C ASN A 122 12.36 13.65 -26.24
N PRO A 123 12.56 14.97 -26.09
CA PRO A 123 13.86 15.55 -25.76
C PRO A 123 14.41 15.09 -24.40
N PHE A 124 13.54 14.67 -23.46
CA PHE A 124 13.96 14.14 -22.15
C PHE A 124 14.42 12.69 -22.21
N MET A 125 13.91 11.89 -23.15
CA MET A 125 14.31 10.49 -23.33
C MET A 125 15.49 10.33 -24.29
N LYS A 126 15.66 11.28 -25.22
CA LYS A 126 16.73 11.28 -26.24
C LYS A 126 18.15 11.06 -25.70
N PRO A 127 18.58 11.59 -24.53
CA PRO A 127 19.90 11.30 -23.96
C PRO A 127 20.08 9.82 -23.55
N PHE A 128 18.99 9.13 -23.23
CA PHE A 128 18.99 7.75 -22.78
C PHE A 128 18.71 6.74 -23.90
N ALA A 129 18.16 7.20 -25.03
CA ALA A 129 17.65 6.38 -26.13
C ALA A 129 18.64 5.34 -26.71
N TYR A 130 19.93 5.65 -26.70
CA TYR A 130 21.01 4.76 -27.17
C TYR A 130 21.71 3.96 -26.05
N SER A 131 21.16 3.99 -24.82
CA SER A 131 21.75 3.37 -23.63
C SER A 131 20.74 2.47 -22.92
N ASN A 132 21.24 1.50 -22.14
CA ASN A 132 20.40 0.72 -21.21
C ASN A 132 19.75 1.61 -20.13
N ALA A 133 20.20 2.86 -19.97
CA ALA A 133 19.55 3.86 -19.13
C ALA A 133 18.12 4.19 -19.56
N ILE A 134 17.71 3.91 -20.82
CA ILE A 134 16.32 4.11 -21.28
C ILE A 134 15.32 3.41 -20.36
N TYR A 135 15.62 2.17 -19.94
CA TYR A 135 14.73 1.40 -19.06
C TYR A 135 14.54 2.11 -17.71
N ALA A 136 15.62 2.58 -17.09
CA ALA A 136 15.54 3.31 -15.82
C ALA A 136 14.78 4.63 -15.96
N ALA A 137 15.03 5.38 -17.05
CA ALA A 137 14.35 6.63 -17.33
C ALA A 137 12.83 6.44 -17.54
N THR A 138 12.41 5.43 -18.30
CA THR A 138 10.97 5.18 -18.53
C THR A 138 10.25 4.75 -17.24
N GLN A 139 10.92 4.09 -16.28
CA GLN A 139 10.31 3.72 -15.00
C GLN A 139 9.98 4.90 -14.06
N VAL A 140 10.49 6.12 -14.32
CA VAL A 140 10.14 7.32 -13.53
C VAL A 140 8.65 7.64 -13.61
N SER A 141 8.05 7.46 -14.80
CA SER A 141 6.62 7.72 -15.03
C SER A 141 5.68 6.80 -14.23
N PRO A 142 5.75 5.45 -14.34
CA PRO A 142 4.92 4.56 -13.54
C PRO A 142 5.20 4.70 -12.03
N ALA A 143 6.45 4.91 -11.61
CA ALA A 143 6.74 5.16 -10.18
C ALA A 143 6.03 6.41 -9.63
N PHE A 144 5.93 7.48 -10.43
CA PHE A 144 5.14 8.67 -10.08
C PHE A 144 3.63 8.37 -10.05
N MET A 145 3.10 7.61 -11.02
CA MET A 145 1.69 7.22 -11.05
C MET A 145 1.32 6.31 -9.88
N ASP A 146 2.21 5.40 -9.48
CA ASP A 146 2.09 4.53 -8.31
C ASP A 146 2.02 5.34 -7.01
N PHE A 147 2.94 6.31 -6.85
CA PHE A 147 2.93 7.25 -5.72
C PHE A 147 1.63 8.07 -5.68
N LEU A 148 1.20 8.61 -6.82
CA LEU A 148 -0.04 9.39 -6.91
C LEU A 148 -1.25 8.53 -6.56
N GLY A 149 -1.38 7.34 -7.14
CA GLY A 149 -2.45 6.38 -6.84
C GLY A 149 -2.46 5.96 -5.37
N LYS A 150 -1.28 5.71 -4.77
CA LYS A 150 -1.15 5.42 -3.34
C LYS A 150 -1.65 6.59 -2.49
N ARG A 151 -1.26 7.82 -2.83
CA ARG A 151 -1.68 9.04 -2.11
C ARG A 151 -3.18 9.31 -2.25
N MET A 152 -3.76 9.04 -3.42
CA MET A 152 -5.21 9.13 -3.67
C MET A 152 -6.00 8.09 -2.88
N MET A 153 -5.50 6.86 -2.77
CA MET A 153 -6.14 5.76 -2.04
C MET A 153 -6.30 6.04 -0.54
N VAL A 154 -5.34 6.75 0.08
CA VAL A 154 -5.40 7.17 1.51
C VAL A 154 -5.87 8.63 1.68
N SER A 155 -6.52 9.20 0.66
CA SER A 155 -7.07 10.56 0.70
C SER A 155 -8.32 10.65 1.56
N GLN A 156 -8.48 11.79 2.25
CA GLN A 156 -9.69 12.11 3.01
C GLN A 156 -10.90 12.27 2.07
N ASN A 157 -10.71 12.88 0.89
CA ASN A 157 -11.79 13.12 -0.07
C ASN A 157 -12.29 11.79 -0.68
N PRO A 158 -13.58 11.43 -0.52
CA PRO A 158 -14.12 10.15 -0.99
C PRO A 158 -14.13 10.02 -2.53
N TRP A 159 -14.22 11.12 -3.28
CA TRP A 159 -14.14 11.09 -4.75
C TRP A 159 -12.73 10.76 -5.23
N VAL A 160 -11.72 11.42 -4.66
CA VAL A 160 -10.29 11.13 -4.94
C VAL A 160 -9.98 9.67 -4.62
N ARG A 161 -10.51 9.15 -3.51
CA ARG A 161 -10.36 7.75 -3.10
C ARG A 161 -11.14 6.74 -3.97
N LYS A 162 -12.10 7.16 -4.81
CA LYS A 162 -12.73 6.29 -5.82
C LYS A 162 -11.90 6.21 -7.11
N LEU A 163 -11.15 7.27 -7.43
CA LEU A 163 -10.35 7.41 -8.65
C LEU A 163 -8.87 7.01 -8.49
N TRP A 164 -8.50 6.41 -7.36
CA TRP A 164 -7.10 6.14 -7.00
C TRP A 164 -6.33 5.25 -7.99
N TRP A 165 -7.02 4.36 -8.70
CA TRP A 165 -6.45 3.44 -9.69
C TRP A 165 -6.18 4.11 -11.04
N VAL A 166 -6.83 5.25 -11.32
CA VAL A 166 -6.81 5.92 -12.62
C VAL A 166 -5.40 6.30 -13.10
N PRO A 167 -4.50 6.87 -12.27
CA PRO A 167 -3.15 7.22 -12.72
C PRO A 167 -2.35 6.02 -13.25
N GLN A 168 -2.40 4.90 -12.53
CA GLN A 168 -1.67 3.68 -12.88
C GLN A 168 -2.23 3.06 -14.17
N THR A 169 -3.56 2.90 -14.26
CA THR A 169 -4.22 2.33 -15.45
C THR A 169 -4.01 3.20 -16.69
N ALA A 170 -4.20 4.53 -16.57
CA ALA A 170 -4.00 5.45 -17.70
C ALA A 170 -2.54 5.46 -18.18
N GLY A 171 -1.57 5.50 -17.25
CA GLY A 171 -0.15 5.42 -17.58
C GLY A 171 0.21 4.11 -18.29
N ALA A 172 -0.26 2.97 -17.77
CA ALA A 172 -0.04 1.66 -18.38
C ALA A 172 -0.65 1.57 -19.79
N SER A 173 -1.88 2.05 -20.00
CA SER A 173 -2.52 2.07 -21.32
C SER A 173 -1.76 2.93 -22.33
N VAL A 174 -1.26 4.11 -21.93
CA VAL A 174 -0.44 4.96 -22.80
C VAL A 174 0.88 4.28 -23.17
N SER A 175 1.58 3.68 -22.20
CA SER A 175 2.83 2.94 -22.48
C SER A 175 2.63 1.74 -23.40
N PHE A 176 1.55 0.96 -23.22
CA PHE A 176 1.25 -0.15 -24.15
C PHE A 176 0.92 0.35 -25.57
N LEU A 177 0.18 1.45 -25.71
CA LEU A 177 -0.13 2.04 -27.02
C LEU A 177 1.13 2.59 -27.70
N ALA A 178 2.01 3.26 -26.95
CA ALA A 178 3.30 3.72 -27.44
C ALA A 178 4.17 2.54 -27.91
N GLY A 179 4.33 1.49 -27.08
CA GLY A 179 5.12 0.33 -27.45
C GLY A 179 4.56 -0.46 -28.64
N ALA A 180 3.23 -0.56 -28.76
CA ALA A 180 2.57 -1.16 -29.92
C ALA A 180 2.80 -0.34 -31.20
N HIS A 181 2.76 0.99 -31.11
CA HIS A 181 3.13 1.89 -32.22
C HIS A 181 4.61 1.70 -32.61
N ASN A 182 5.52 1.64 -31.63
CA ASN A 182 6.94 1.47 -31.86
C ASN A 182 7.29 0.12 -32.50
N LEU A 183 6.58 -0.96 -32.15
CA LEU A 183 6.65 -2.24 -32.90
C LEU A 183 6.18 -2.12 -34.35
N GLY A 184 5.20 -1.27 -34.63
CA GLY A 184 4.74 -0.98 -35.99
C GLY A 184 5.82 -0.25 -36.81
N VAL A 185 6.55 0.68 -36.19
CA VAL A 185 7.67 1.41 -36.80
C VAL A 185 8.91 0.53 -36.95
N ALA A 186 9.15 -0.42 -36.05
CA ALA A 186 10.34 -1.26 -36.05
C ALA A 186 10.38 -2.34 -37.16
N ARG A 187 9.26 -2.59 -37.83
CA ARG A 187 9.11 -3.55 -38.93
C ARG A 187 9.47 -2.92 -40.28
#